data_AF-A0A373ZZ10-F1
#
_entry.id   AF-A0A373ZZ10-F1
#
_cell.length_a   1.000
_cell.length_b   1.000
_cell.length_c   1.000
_cell.angle_alpha   90.00
_cell.angle_beta   90.00
_cell.angle_gamma   90.00
#
_symmetry.space_group_name_H-M   'P 1'
#
loop_
_entity.id
_entity.type
_entity.pdbx_description
1 polymer ?
#
loop_
_entity_poly.entity_id
_entity_poly.type
_entity_poly.pdbx_seq_one_letter_code
_entity_poly.pdbx_strand_id
1 'polypeptide(L)'
;MPKEPKYKLIEEETLRELLSTQFQLSYSIILLSYICQRNKLDTTLTANEAGGIIKLSPRQINDARNRCLIRAVNCGTCKLYSIFDLAMLAANLHRKRMISSLRHVTTYSAQTPRESK
;
A
#
# COMPACT_ATOMS: atom_id res chain seq x y z
N MET A 1 16.05 29.03 -6.28
CA MET A 1 16.63 27.98 -7.15
C MET A 1 15.52 27.00 -7.53
N PRO A 2 15.05 26.98 -8.79
CA PRO A 2 14.12 25.96 -9.25
C PRO A 2 14.82 24.59 -9.22
N LYS A 3 14.19 23.58 -8.60
CA LYS A 3 14.75 22.23 -8.58
C LYS A 3 14.75 21.67 -10.00
N GLU A 4 15.92 21.34 -10.51
CA GLU A 4 16.03 20.65 -11.80
C GLU A 4 15.23 19.33 -11.75
N PRO A 5 14.45 19.04 -12.79
CA PRO A 5 13.64 17.82 -12.82
C PRO A 5 14.54 16.58 -12.87
N LYS A 6 14.32 15.66 -11.93
CA LYS A 6 15.10 14.43 -11.77
C LYS A 6 14.39 13.28 -12.48
N TYR A 7 14.89 12.87 -13.64
CA TYR A 7 14.33 11.77 -14.44
C TYR A 7 15.08 10.45 -14.20
N LYS A 8 14.39 9.32 -14.40
CA LYS A 8 14.98 7.97 -14.43
C LYS A 8 14.41 7.20 -15.62
N LEU A 9 15.29 6.64 -16.46
CA LEU A 9 14.94 5.71 -17.54
C LEU A 9 14.72 4.31 -16.95
N ILE A 10 13.75 3.58 -17.49
CA ILE A 10 13.43 2.19 -17.14
C ILE A 10 13.25 1.42 -18.45
N GLU A 11 13.90 0.27 -18.57
CA GLU A 11 13.73 -0.64 -19.71
C GLU A 11 12.32 -1.23 -19.74
N GLU A 12 11.79 -1.53 -20.93
CA GLU A 12 10.40 -1.98 -21.09
C GLU A 12 10.16 -3.34 -20.40
N GLU A 13 11.08 -4.27 -20.55
CA GLU A 13 11.06 -5.59 -19.91
C GLU A 13 11.04 -5.45 -18.39
N THR A 14 11.91 -4.59 -17.86
CA THR A 14 11.96 -4.30 -16.41
C THR A 14 10.63 -3.70 -15.93
N LEU A 15 10.02 -2.78 -16.70
CA LEU A 15 8.72 -2.22 -16.35
C LEU A 15 7.62 -3.31 -16.31
N ARG A 16 7.61 -4.22 -17.29
CA ARG A 16 6.65 -5.33 -17.35
C ARG A 16 6.81 -6.28 -16.16
N GLU A 17 8.03 -6.64 -15.81
CA GLU A 17 8.33 -7.49 -14.64
C GLU A 17 7.89 -6.82 -13.33
N LEU A 18 8.16 -5.52 -13.17
CA LEU A 18 7.74 -4.76 -12.00
C LEU A 18 6.21 -4.72 -11.88
N LEU A 19 5.49 -4.51 -12.99
CA LEU A 19 4.03 -4.51 -13.00
C LEU A 19 3.46 -5.89 -12.65
N SER A 20 4.02 -6.97 -13.22
CA SER A 20 3.62 -8.35 -12.92
C SER A 20 3.83 -8.69 -11.44
N THR A 21 5.02 -8.35 -10.92
CA THR A 21 5.37 -8.57 -9.51
C THR A 21 4.42 -7.81 -8.58
N GLN A 22 4.17 -6.53 -8.88
CA GLN A 22 3.26 -5.70 -8.08
C GLN A 22 1.82 -6.24 -8.12
N PHE A 23 1.38 -6.73 -9.28
CA PHE A 23 0.08 -7.37 -9.43
C PHE A 23 -0.01 -8.62 -8.54
N GLN A 24 0.95 -9.53 -8.60
CA GLN A 24 0.97 -10.72 -7.74
C GLN A 24 0.99 -10.38 -6.25
N LEU A 25 1.81 -9.40 -5.85
CA LEU A 25 1.88 -8.91 -4.48
C LEU A 25 0.55 -8.31 -4.00
N SER A 26 -0.28 -7.76 -4.90
CA SER A 26 -1.57 -7.18 -4.51
C SER A 26 -2.59 -8.22 -4.03
N TYR A 27 -2.47 -9.49 -4.46
CA TYR A 27 -3.36 -10.58 -4.05
C TYR A 27 -2.76 -11.48 -2.96
N SER A 28 -1.46 -11.38 -2.70
CA SER A 28 -0.76 -12.25 -1.73
C SER A 28 -1.33 -12.15 -0.32
N ILE A 29 -1.75 -10.95 0.11
CA ILE A 29 -2.41 -10.71 1.40
C ILE A 29 -3.73 -11.47 1.50
N ILE A 30 -4.50 -11.52 0.41
CA ILE A 30 -5.79 -12.24 0.39
C ILE A 30 -5.56 -13.74 0.53
N LEU A 31 -4.60 -14.28 -0.22
CA LEU A 31 -4.25 -15.70 -0.13
C LEU A 31 -3.75 -16.07 1.27
N LEU A 32 -2.88 -15.26 1.86
CA LEU A 32 -2.39 -15.46 3.22
C LEU A 32 -3.54 -15.41 4.24
N SER A 33 -4.46 -14.46 4.09
CA SER A 33 -5.63 -14.36 4.96
C SER A 33 -6.49 -15.62 4.94
N TYR A 34 -6.70 -16.18 3.74
CA TYR A 34 -7.45 -17.40 3.56
C TYR A 34 -6.74 -18.62 4.21
N ILE A 35 -5.43 -18.73 4.02
CA ILE A 35 -4.64 -19.81 4.64
C ILE A 35 -4.70 -19.71 6.16
N CYS A 36 -4.50 -18.52 6.74
CA CYS A 36 -4.57 -18.31 8.19
C CYS A 36 -5.97 -18.64 8.74
N GLN A 37 -7.03 -18.22 8.04
CA GLN A 37 -8.41 -18.53 8.41
C GLN A 37 -8.67 -20.04 8.40
N ARG A 38 -8.25 -20.75 7.35
CA ARG A 38 -8.43 -22.21 7.22
C ARG A 38 -7.74 -22.99 8.34
N ASN A 39 -6.60 -22.48 8.81
CA ASN A 39 -5.82 -23.08 9.89
C ASN A 39 -6.18 -22.54 11.28
N LYS A 40 -7.22 -21.68 11.40
CA LYS A 40 -7.68 -21.09 12.67
C LYS A 40 -6.58 -20.35 13.44
N LEU A 41 -5.66 -19.70 12.73
CA LEU A 41 -4.64 -18.88 13.34
C LEU A 41 -5.27 -17.56 13.84
N ASP A 42 -4.91 -17.15 15.05
CA ASP A 42 -5.26 -15.81 15.50
C ASP A 42 -4.45 -14.78 14.70
N THR A 43 -5.18 -13.88 14.07
CA THR A 43 -4.63 -12.84 13.20
C THR A 43 -5.10 -11.45 13.63
N THR A 44 -5.63 -11.36 14.85
CA THR A 44 -6.09 -10.12 15.44
C THR A 44 -5.03 -9.52 16.35
N LEU A 45 -4.89 -8.20 16.30
CA LEU A 45 -3.90 -7.45 17.06
C LEU A 45 -4.52 -6.20 17.66
N THR A 46 -4.06 -5.81 18.83
CA THR A 46 -4.31 -4.47 19.36
C THR A 46 -3.56 -3.41 18.54
N ALA A 47 -3.99 -2.15 18.65
CA ALA A 47 -3.30 -1.05 17.96
C ALA A 47 -1.82 -0.91 18.36
N ASN A 48 -1.47 -1.28 19.59
CA ASN A 48 -0.09 -1.21 20.10
C ASN A 48 0.78 -2.33 19.50
N GLU A 49 0.29 -3.57 19.51
CA GLU A 49 0.99 -4.71 18.90
C GLU A 49 1.16 -4.51 17.39
N ALA A 50 0.10 -4.03 16.73
CA ALA A 50 0.12 -3.69 15.33
C ALA A 50 1.23 -2.67 15.02
N GLY A 51 1.37 -1.60 15.81
CA GLY A 51 2.37 -0.56 15.58
C GLY A 51 3.83 -1.04 15.59
N GLY A 52 4.12 -2.19 16.20
CA GLY A 52 5.45 -2.83 16.13
C GLY A 52 5.70 -3.62 14.85
N ILE A 53 4.65 -4.13 14.22
CA ILE A 53 4.71 -4.99 13.03
C ILE A 53 4.55 -4.17 11.75
N ILE A 54 3.59 -3.24 11.77
CA ILE A 54 3.31 -2.32 10.68
C ILE A 54 3.78 -0.92 11.06
N LYS A 55 4.37 -0.18 10.11
CA LYS A 55 4.87 1.20 10.30
C LYS A 55 3.74 2.23 10.43
N LEU A 56 2.71 1.93 11.20
CA LEU A 56 1.60 2.83 11.54
C LEU A 56 1.58 3.05 13.06
N SER A 57 1.45 4.32 13.47
CA SER A 57 1.25 4.64 14.88
C SER A 57 -0.17 4.25 15.35
N PRO A 58 -0.37 3.95 16.64
CA PRO A 58 -1.71 3.70 17.20
C PRO A 58 -2.70 4.85 16.92
N ARG A 59 -2.23 6.10 16.88
CA ARG A 59 -3.03 7.26 16.48
C ARG A 59 -3.55 7.13 15.04
N GLN A 60 -2.70 6.76 14.09
CA GLN A 60 -3.10 6.57 12.70
C GLN A 60 -4.11 5.44 12.53
N ILE A 61 -3.99 4.37 13.31
CA ILE A 61 -4.95 3.26 13.32
C ILE A 61 -6.30 3.74 13.85
N ASN A 62 -6.31 4.47 14.97
CA ASN A 62 -7.54 5.04 15.53
C ASN A 62 -8.20 6.05 14.58
N ASP A 63 -7.42 6.92 13.94
CA ASP A 63 -7.93 7.86 12.94
C ASP A 63 -8.53 7.15 11.73
N ALA A 64 -7.88 6.09 11.24
CA ALA A 64 -8.39 5.27 10.15
C ALA A 64 -9.70 4.58 10.53
N ARG A 65 -9.82 4.08 11.76
CA ARG A 65 -11.07 3.55 12.31
C ARG A 65 -12.17 4.61 12.37
N ASN A 66 -11.88 5.80 12.86
CA ASN A 66 -12.85 6.91 12.95
C ASN A 66 -13.35 7.34 11.56
N ARG A 67 -12.52 7.16 10.52
CA ARG A 67 -12.88 7.38 9.11
C ARG A 67 -13.49 6.14 8.43
N CYS A 68 -13.82 5.11 9.20
CA CYS A 68 -14.41 3.85 8.72
C CYS A 68 -13.57 3.11 7.67
N LEU A 69 -12.23 3.26 7.69
CA LEU A 69 -11.33 2.59 6.74
C LEU A 69 -10.95 1.17 7.16
N ILE A 70 -11.09 0.86 8.45
CA ILE A 70 -10.79 -0.45 9.02
C ILE A 70 -11.89 -0.83 10.03
N ARG A 71 -12.13 -2.13 10.19
CA ARG A 71 -13.05 -2.66 11.20
C ARG A 71 -12.29 -3.09 12.44
N ALA A 72 -12.98 -3.06 13.58
CA ALA A 72 -12.42 -3.48 14.85
C ALA A 72 -13.39 -4.43 15.55
N VAL A 73 -12.85 -5.44 16.19
CA VAL A 73 -13.58 -6.35 17.09
C VAL A 73 -13.39 -5.82 18.51
N ASN A 74 -14.48 -5.80 19.28
CA ASN A 74 -14.42 -5.39 20.68
C ASN A 74 -13.91 -6.55 21.54
N CYS A 75 -12.85 -6.31 22.31
CA CYS A 75 -12.31 -7.29 23.26
C CYS A 75 -12.14 -6.61 24.62
N GLY A 76 -13.18 -6.67 25.45
CA GLY A 76 -13.22 -5.95 26.72
C GLY A 76 -13.03 -4.44 26.54
N THR A 77 -12.01 -3.90 27.20
CA THR A 77 -11.63 -2.48 27.10
C THR A 77 -10.82 -2.14 25.85
N CYS A 78 -10.35 -3.15 25.12
CA CYS A 78 -9.47 -3.00 23.98
C CYS A 78 -10.20 -3.24 22.64
N LYS A 79 -9.61 -2.70 21.57
CA LYS A 79 -10.05 -2.95 20.19
C LYS A 79 -9.01 -3.83 19.50
N LEU A 80 -9.48 -4.91 18.90
CA LEU A 80 -8.68 -5.80 18.09
C LEU A 80 -8.95 -5.53 16.61
N TYR A 81 -7.91 -5.63 15.81
CA TYR A 81 -7.94 -5.35 14.38
C TYR A 81 -7.35 -6.55 13.64
N SER A 82 -7.93 -6.91 12.50
CA SER A 82 -7.30 -7.91 11.64
C SER A 82 -5.97 -7.36 11.12
N ILE A 83 -4.90 -8.15 11.24
CA ILE A 83 -3.57 -7.80 10.69
C ILE A 83 -3.63 -7.56 9.18
N PHE A 84 -4.55 -8.23 8.47
CA PHE A 84 -4.72 -8.08 7.01
C PHE A 84 -5.36 -6.74 6.65
N ASP A 85 -6.41 -6.33 7.38
CA ASP A 85 -7.03 -5.00 7.21
C ASP A 85 -6.00 -3.89 7.50
N LEU A 86 -5.19 -4.08 8.53
CA LEU A 86 -4.13 -3.17 8.92
C LEU A 86 -3.00 -3.09 7.87
N ALA A 87 -2.59 -4.23 7.29
CA ALA A 87 -1.61 -4.27 6.21
C ALA A 87 -2.14 -3.57 4.95
N MET A 88 -3.41 -3.79 4.60
CA MET A 88 -4.08 -3.10 3.49
C MET A 88 -4.19 -1.59 3.73
N LEU A 89 -4.48 -1.17 4.96
CA LEU A 89 -4.48 0.24 5.34
C LEU A 89 -3.09 0.86 5.16
N ALA A 90 -2.03 0.18 5.65
CA ALA A 90 -0.66 0.66 5.52
C ALA A 90 -0.25 0.80 4.06
N ALA A 91 -0.55 -0.19 3.23
CA ALA A 91 -0.29 -0.15 1.79
C ALA A 91 -1.04 1.01 1.11
N ASN A 92 -2.30 1.23 1.45
CA ASN A 92 -3.10 2.33 0.92
C ASN A 92 -2.57 3.71 1.31
N LEU A 93 -2.13 3.87 2.57
CA LEU A 93 -1.52 5.12 3.03
C LEU A 93 -0.17 5.38 2.34
N HIS A 94 0.64 4.34 2.18
CA HIS A 94 1.91 4.42 1.45
C HIS A 94 1.66 4.82 -0.02
N ARG A 95 0.70 4.16 -0.68
CA ARG A 95 0.31 4.48 -2.05
C ARG A 95 -0.15 5.93 -2.20
N LYS A 96 -0.96 6.45 -1.27
CA LYS A 96 -1.40 7.86 -1.28
C LYS A 96 -0.21 8.82 -1.18
N ARG A 97 0.75 8.55 -0.29
CA ARG A 97 1.98 9.35 -0.18
C ARG A 97 2.82 9.29 -1.45
N MET A 98 3.03 8.09 -2.00
CA MET A 98 3.75 7.91 -3.26
C MET A 98 3.09 8.67 -4.41
N ILE A 99 1.78 8.52 -4.62
CA ILE A 99 1.06 9.23 -5.69
C ILE A 99 1.17 10.73 -5.51
N SER A 100 1.05 11.24 -4.27
CA SER A 100 1.26 12.66 -3.99
C SER A 100 2.66 13.13 -4.42
N SER A 101 3.70 12.35 -4.15
CA SER A 101 5.07 12.65 -4.60
C SER A 101 5.21 12.54 -6.12
N LEU A 102 4.51 11.60 -6.75
CA LEU A 102 4.55 11.36 -8.20
C LEU A 102 3.77 12.41 -9.01
N ARG A 103 2.81 13.14 -8.41
CA ARG A 103 2.11 14.26 -9.08
C ARG A 103 3.06 15.35 -9.60
N HIS A 104 4.27 15.42 -9.07
CA HIS A 104 5.29 16.36 -9.50
C HIS A 104 6.22 15.81 -10.60
N VAL A 105 6.01 14.56 -11.04
CA VAL A 105 6.78 13.96 -12.12
C VAL A 105 6.17 14.39 -13.45
N THR A 106 6.93 15.15 -14.24
CA THR A 106 6.55 15.63 -15.56
C THR A 106 6.23 14.46 -16.49
N THR A 107 5.02 14.43 -17.04
CA THR A 107 4.58 13.45 -18.04
C THR A 107 5.02 13.94 -19.41
N TYR A 108 5.91 13.21 -20.09
CA TYR A 108 6.17 13.44 -21.50
C TYR A 108 5.16 12.61 -22.32
N SER A 109 4.40 13.28 -23.20
CA SER A 109 3.74 12.58 -24.30
C SER A 109 4.81 12.28 -25.35
N ALA A 110 4.98 11.01 -25.71
CA ALA A 110 5.80 10.66 -26.87
C ALA A 110 5.25 11.42 -28.09
N GLN A 111 5.99 12.41 -28.58
CA GLN A 111 5.77 12.91 -29.94
C GLN A 111 6.25 11.78 -30.84
N THR A 112 5.32 11.10 -31.49
CA THR A 112 5.60 10.14 -32.56
C THR A 112 6.54 10.80 -33.57
N PRO A 113 7.64 10.16 -33.96
CA PRO A 113 8.53 10.72 -34.97
C PRO A 113 7.73 10.86 -36.26
N ARG A 114 7.63 12.08 -36.79
CA ARG A 114 7.11 12.31 -38.13
C ARG A 114 8.08 11.64 -39.09
N GLU A 115 7.63 10.58 -39.75
CA GLU A 115 8.32 10.00 -40.90
C GLU A 115 8.47 11.10 -41.96
N SER A 116 9.71 11.57 -42.15
CA SER A 116 10.08 12.40 -43.30
C SER A 116 10.14 11.50 -44.53
N LYS A 117 9.25 11.76 -45.49
CA LYS A 117 9.32 11.20 -46.85
C LYS A 117 10.53 11.72 -47.60
#